data_AF-A0A7S3GQ03-F1
#
_entry.id   AF-A0A7S3GQ03-F1
#
_cell.length_a   1.000
_cell.length_b   1.000
_cell.length_c   1.000
_cell.angle_alpha   90.00
_cell.angle_beta   90.00
_cell.angle_gamma   90.00
#
_symmetry.space_group_name_H-M   'P 1'
#
loop_
_entity.id
_entity.type
_entity.pdbx_description
1 polymer ?
#
loop_
_entity_poly.entity_id
_entity_poly.type
_entity_poly.pdbx_seq_one_letter_code
_entity_poly.pdbx_strand_id
1 'polypeptide(L)'
;YMTLLNTIANLGHKWTSSVALLLLPRMTFHACTMDAAEGFVREKLVFTCSPHDHALCTEHGGKCTIDLDGYTLQAYVALCVGIAWVLLFWNRVKNLQALPHTDWLVATSNDKGK
;
A
#
# COMPACT_ATOMS: atom_id res chain seq x y z
N TYR A 1 -12.58 7.47 27.12
CA TYR A 1 -11.60 6.52 26.54
C TYR A 1 -12.20 5.69 25.40
N MET A 2 -13.36 5.04 25.58
CA MET A 2 -13.99 4.17 24.55
C MET A 2 -14.33 4.86 23.22
N THR A 3 -14.80 6.11 23.24
CA THR A 3 -15.16 6.85 22.02
C THR A 3 -13.93 7.24 21.19
N LEU A 4 -12.85 7.68 21.84
CA LEU A 4 -11.61 8.09 21.17
C LEU A 4 -10.96 6.93 20.42
N LEU A 5 -10.87 5.76 21.06
CA LEU A 5 -10.32 4.55 20.45
C LEU A 5 -11.15 4.13 19.22
N ASN A 6 -12.48 4.22 19.32
CA ASN A 6 -13.37 3.93 18.19
C ASN A 6 -13.19 4.92 17.03
N THR A 7 -12.98 6.22 17.30
CA THR A 7 -12.63 7.18 16.23
C THR A 7 -11.30 6.87 15.57
N ILE A 8 -10.26 6.55 16.34
CA ILE A 8 -8.94 6.21 15.80
C ILE A 8 -9.03 4.92 14.96
N ALA A 9 -9.77 3.91 15.41
CA ALA A 9 -9.98 2.68 14.64
C ALA A 9 -10.74 2.93 13.33
N ASN A 10 -11.78 3.76 13.36
CA ASN A 10 -12.60 4.07 12.19
C ASN A 10 -11.83 4.95 11.17
N LEU A 11 -10.99 5.88 11.66
CA LEU A 11 -10.08 6.65 10.83
C LEU A 11 -8.97 5.77 10.25
N GLY A 12 -8.44 4.86 11.08
CA GLY A 12 -7.45 3.83 10.77
C GLY A 12 -7.78 3.01 9.53
N HIS A 13 -9.04 2.58 9.40
CA HIS A 13 -9.47 1.81 8.25
C HIS A 13 -9.67 2.66 6.99
N LYS A 14 -10.19 3.88 7.14
CA LYS A 14 -10.48 4.75 5.98
C LYS A 14 -9.21 5.26 5.31
N TRP A 15 -8.18 5.64 6.08
CA TRP A 15 -6.96 6.20 5.49
C TRP A 15 -6.18 5.16 4.68
N THR A 16 -6.14 3.90 5.12
CA THR A 16 -5.42 2.84 4.39
C THR A 16 -6.07 2.54 3.05
N SER A 17 -7.40 2.48 2.98
CA SER A 17 -8.13 2.32 1.72
C SER A 17 -7.90 3.49 0.76
N SER A 18 -7.91 4.73 1.25
CA SER A 18 -7.63 5.90 0.42
C SER A 18 -6.21 5.88 -0.16
N VAL A 19 -5.20 5.55 0.66
CA VAL A 19 -3.81 5.44 0.21
C VAL A 19 -3.64 4.29 -0.79
N ALA A 20 -4.28 3.14 -0.54
CA ALA A 20 -4.26 2.00 -1.44
C ALA A 20 -4.77 2.35 -2.85
N LEU A 21 -5.90 3.05 -2.94
CA LEU A 21 -6.48 3.45 -4.22
C LEU A 21 -5.61 4.49 -4.97
N LEU A 22 -4.93 5.37 -4.24
CA LEU A 22 -4.02 6.35 -4.85
C LEU A 22 -2.72 5.71 -5.36
N LEU A 23 -2.24 4.66 -4.69
CA LEU A 23 -1.01 3.96 -5.06
C LEU A 23 -1.21 2.99 -6.23
N LEU A 24 -2.40 2.40 -6.35
CA LEU A 24 -2.73 1.43 -7.39
C LEU A 24 -2.34 1.91 -8.81
N PRO A 25 -2.78 3.09 -9.32
CA PRO A 25 -2.41 3.54 -10.66
C PRO A 25 -0.91 3.87 -10.81
N ARG A 26 -0.17 4.08 -9.71
CA ARG A 26 1.29 4.29 -9.73
C ARG A 26 2.06 2.97 -9.83
N MET A 27 1.45 1.87 -9.41
CA MET A 27 2.04 0.52 -9.35
C MET A 27 1.57 -0.40 -10.47
N THR A 28 0.53 -0.01 -11.22
CA THR A 28 0.07 -0.75 -12.40
C THR A 28 0.97 -0.46 -13.59
N PHE A 29 1.52 -1.52 -14.18
CA PHE A 29 2.37 -1.41 -15.37
C PHE A 29 1.59 -1.84 -16.60
N HIS A 30 1.57 -0.96 -17.59
CA HIS A 30 0.95 -1.20 -18.88
C HIS A 30 2.01 -1.47 -19.94
N ALA A 31 1.76 -2.43 -20.81
CA ALA A 31 2.62 -2.73 -21.95
C ALA A 31 1.81 -2.66 -23.25
N CYS A 32 2.46 -2.18 -24.31
CA CYS A 32 1.95 -2.30 -25.67
C CYS A 32 2.17 -3.73 -26.17
N THR A 33 1.08 -4.43 -26.49
CA THR A 33 1.13 -5.78 -27.08
C THR A 33 0.63 -5.74 -28.51
N MET A 34 1.43 -6.24 -29.44
CA MET A 34 1.06 -6.48 -30.83
C MET A 34 0.40 -7.87 -30.93
N ASP A 35 -0.71 -7.99 -31.66
CA ASP A 35 -1.23 -9.30 -32.06
C ASP A 35 -0.23 -9.89 -33.07
N ALA A 36 0.64 -10.79 -32.60
CA ALA A 36 1.50 -11.54 -33.48
C ALA A 36 0.63 -12.50 -34.28
N ALA A 37 0.52 -12.28 -35.59
CA ALA A 37 0.10 -13.33 -36.51
C ALA A 37 0.98 -14.57 -36.26
N GLU A 38 0.34 -15.73 -36.24
CA GLU A 38 0.85 -17.03 -35.77
C GLU A 38 2.35 -17.24 -36.04
N GLY A 39 3.16 -17.20 -34.97
CA GLY A 39 4.57 -17.61 -35.00
C GLY A 39 5.63 -16.54 -34.77
N PHE A 40 5.28 -15.26 -34.62
CA PHE A 40 6.27 -14.23 -34.26
C PHE A 40 6.34 -14.00 -32.74
N VAL A 41 7.57 -13.90 -32.22
CA VAL A 41 7.88 -13.65 -30.81
C VAL A 41 7.16 -12.38 -30.36
N ARG A 42 6.49 -12.40 -29.20
CA ARG A 42 5.98 -11.19 -28.53
C ARG A 42 7.19 -10.30 -28.18
N GLU A 43 7.63 -9.46 -29.11
CA GLU A 43 8.57 -8.40 -28.78
C GLU A 43 7.84 -7.42 -27.87
N LYS A 44 8.19 -7.46 -26.58
CA LYS A 44 7.73 -6.48 -25.59
C LYS A 44 8.41 -5.17 -25.94
N LEU A 45 7.79 -4.33 -26.78
CA LEU A 45 8.27 -2.98 -26.99
C LEU A 45 8.19 -2.23 -25.66
N VAL A 46 9.28 -1.52 -25.34
CA VAL A 46 9.46 -0.71 -24.12
C VAL A 46 8.63 0.59 -24.23
N PHE A 47 7.38 0.51 -24.68
CA PHE A 47 6.47 1.64 -24.68
C PHE A 47 5.53 1.49 -23.49
N THR A 48 5.54 2.50 -22.61
CA THR A 48 4.56 2.58 -21.52
C THR A 48 3.23 3.02 -22.11
N CYS A 49 2.07 2.64 -21.59
CA CYS A 49 0.80 3.19 -22.10
C CYS A 49 0.49 4.59 -21.52
N SER A 50 1.49 5.46 -21.55
CA SER A 50 1.37 6.88 -21.25
C SER A 50 0.57 7.59 -22.38
N PRO A 51 -0.10 8.73 -22.14
CA PRO A 51 -0.84 9.45 -23.19
C PRO A 51 0.00 9.76 -24.44
N HIS A 52 1.31 9.97 -24.29
CA HIS A 52 2.23 10.21 -25.39
C HIS A 52 2.54 8.94 -26.20
N ASP A 53 2.82 7.85 -25.50
CA ASP A 53 3.20 6.56 -26.07
C ASP A 53 2.01 5.77 -26.62
N HIS A 54 0.79 6.08 -26.15
CA HIS A 54 -0.44 5.44 -26.62
C HIS A 54 -0.62 5.64 -28.12
N ALA A 55 -0.38 6.85 -28.63
CA ALA A 55 -0.49 7.17 -30.05
C ALA A 55 0.48 6.31 -30.89
N LEU A 56 1.74 6.21 -30.44
CA LEU A 56 2.78 5.41 -31.08
C LEU A 56 2.44 3.92 -31.08
N CYS A 57 1.92 3.40 -29.96
CA CYS A 57 1.47 1.99 -29.85
C CYS A 57 0.33 1.68 -30.83
N THR A 58 -0.67 2.55 -30.91
CA THR A 58 -1.81 2.35 -31.83
C THR A 58 -1.45 2.54 -33.29
N GLU A 59 -0.53 3.45 -33.61
CA GLU A 59 -0.05 3.68 -34.98
C GLU A 59 0.63 2.44 -35.56
N HIS A 60 1.33 1.68 -34.71
CA HIS A 60 1.97 0.42 -35.08
C HIS A 60 1.03 -0.79 -34.99
N GLY A 61 -0.28 -0.59 -34.77
CA GLY A 61 -1.29 -1.66 -34.72
C GLY A 61 -1.37 -2.42 -33.39
N GLY A 62 -0.74 -1.90 -32.33
CA GLY A 62 -0.72 -2.52 -31.00
C GLY A 62 -1.92 -2.14 -30.12
N LYS A 63 -2.19 -2.95 -29.10
CA LYS A 63 -3.18 -2.66 -28.04
C LYS A 63 -2.48 -2.54 -26.69
N CYS A 64 -2.89 -1.54 -25.93
CA CYS A 64 -2.42 -1.33 -24.56
C CYS A 64 -3.13 -2.29 -23.61
N THR A 65 -2.36 -3.21 -23.02
CA THR A 65 -2.87 -4.19 -22.05
C THR A 65 -2.12 -4.06 -20.73
N ILE A 66 -2.77 -4.46 -19.62
CA ILE A 66 -2.13 -4.51 -18.31
C ILE A 66 -1.22 -5.73 -18.31
N ASP A 67 0.09 -5.51 -18.17
CA ASP A 67 1.08 -6.59 -18.14
C ASP A 67 1.31 -7.06 -16.70
N LEU A 68 1.35 -6.13 -15.75
CA LEU A 68 1.42 -6.43 -14.33
C LEU A 68 0.38 -5.61 -13.57
N ASP A 69 -0.53 -6.31 -12.89
CA ASP A 69 -1.55 -5.69 -12.06
C ASP A 69 -0.92 -5.10 -10.79
N GLY A 70 -1.12 -3.78 -10.61
CA GLY A 70 -0.67 -3.06 -9.43
C GLY A 70 -1.23 -3.63 -8.13
N TYR A 71 -2.40 -4.28 -8.16
CA TYR A 71 -3.00 -4.90 -6.97
C TYR A 71 -2.12 -6.02 -6.40
N THR A 72 -1.62 -6.90 -7.28
CA THR A 72 -0.77 -8.02 -6.87
C THR A 72 0.55 -7.52 -6.29
N LEU A 73 1.18 -6.54 -6.94
CA LEU A 73 2.41 -5.92 -6.45
C LEU A 73 2.19 -5.22 -5.11
N GLN A 74 1.12 -4.45 -5.00
CA GLN A 74 0.74 -3.74 -3.79
C GLN A 74 0.48 -4.70 -2.62
N ALA A 75 -0.15 -5.85 -2.87
CA ALA A 75 -0.39 -6.86 -1.85
C ALA A 75 0.93 -7.42 -1.28
N TYR A 76 1.91 -7.73 -2.13
CA TYR A 76 3.22 -8.18 -1.69
C TYR A 76 3.97 -7.11 -0.88
N VAL A 77 3.95 -5.85 -1.35
CA VAL A 77 4.56 -4.73 -0.62
C VAL A 77 3.92 -4.54 0.75
N ALA A 78 2.58 -4.55 0.83
CA ALA A 78 1.85 -4.40 2.08
C ALA A 78 2.15 -5.54 3.07
N LEU A 79 2.27 -6.77 2.58
CA LEU A 79 2.65 -7.93 3.38
C LEU A 79 4.05 -7.76 3.98
N CYS A 80 5.04 -7.40 3.15
CA CYS A 80 6.41 -7.19 3.60
C CYS A 80 6.50 -6.06 4.64
N VAL A 81 5.82 -4.94 4.41
CA VAL A 81 5.74 -3.82 5.35
C VAL A 81 5.09 -4.25 6.66
N GLY A 82 3.99 -5.01 6.61
CA GLY A 82 3.31 -5.53 7.80
C GLY A 82 4.19 -6.45 8.63
N ILE A 83 4.92 -7.38 7.99
CA ILE A 83 5.87 -8.27 8.66
C ILE A 83 6.99 -7.45 9.31
N ALA A 84 7.62 -6.53 8.56
CA ALA A 84 8.68 -5.68 9.09
C ALA A 84 8.20 -4.84 10.29
N TRP A 85 7.01 -4.24 10.20
CA TRP A 85 6.39 -3.49 11.29
C TRP A 85 6.20 -4.36 12.54
N VAL A 86 5.61 -5.55 12.38
CA VAL A 86 5.41 -6.46 13.50
C VAL A 86 6.74 -6.81 14.15
N LEU A 87 7.75 -7.21 13.39
CA LEU A 87 9.06 -7.58 13.94
C LEU A 87 9.74 -6.43 14.69
N LEU A 88 9.67 -5.20 14.15
CA LEU A 88 10.27 -4.01 14.76
C LEU A 88 9.56 -3.59 16.05
N PHE A 89 8.23 -3.61 16.06
CA PHE A 89 7.44 -3.10 17.18
C PHE A 89 7.02 -4.17 18.19
N TRP A 90 7.23 -5.45 17.92
CA TRP A 90 6.82 -6.57 18.77
C TRP A 90 7.26 -6.40 20.22
N ASN A 91 8.55 -6.11 20.45
CA ASN A 91 9.09 -5.95 21.80
C ASN A 91 8.55 -4.68 22.48
N ARG A 92 8.25 -3.63 21.73
CA ARG A 92 7.65 -2.40 22.28
C ARG A 92 6.21 -2.62 22.69
N VAL A 93 5.42 -3.31 21.87
CA VAL A 93 4.05 -3.68 22.22
C VAL A 93 4.04 -4.58 23.47
N LYS A 94 4.92 -5.59 23.53
CA LYS A 94 5.05 -6.45 24.73
C LYS A 94 5.42 -5.66 25.97
N ASN A 95 6.38 -4.74 25.85
CA ASN A 95 6.78 -3.90 26.97
C ASN A 95 5.59 -3.07 27.46
N LEU A 96 4.88 -2.39 26.55
CA LEU A 96 3.68 -1.59 26.87
C LEU A 96 2.59 -2.45 27.54
N GLN A 97 2.33 -3.66 27.04
CA GLN A 97 1.36 -4.57 27.64
C GLN A 97 1.73 -5.02 29.05
N ALA A 98 3.02 -5.02 29.41
CA ALA A 98 3.48 -5.37 30.74
C ALA A 98 3.42 -4.21 31.75
N LEU A 99 3.12 -2.97 31.33
CA LEU A 99 3.03 -1.85 32.26
C LEU A 99 1.80 -1.99 33.17
N PRO A 100 1.95 -1.72 34.48
CA PRO A 100 0.81 -1.67 35.40
C PRO A 100 -0.13 -0.53 35.03
N HIS A 101 -1.42 -0.70 35.33
CA HIS A 101 -2.46 0.28 34.99
C HIS A 101 -2.20 1.69 35.57
N THR A 102 -1.47 1.78 36.68
CA THR A 102 -1.09 3.06 37.31
C THR A 102 -0.24 3.95 36.42
N ASP A 103 0.60 3.35 35.57
CA ASP A 103 1.52 4.09 34.69
C ASP A 103 0.81 4.68 33.46
N TRP A 104 -0.43 4.23 33.19
CA TRP A 104 -1.28 4.77 32.14
C TRP A 104 -2.13 5.97 32.62
N LEU A 105 -2.09 6.29 33.91
CA LEU A 105 -2.83 7.41 34.51
C LEU A 105 -2.04 8.72 34.37
N VAL A 106 -2.75 9.83 34.12
CA VAL A 106 -2.13 11.17 34.10
C VAL A 106 -1.82 11.60 35.54
N ALA A 107 -0.59 12.05 35.80
CA ALA A 107 -0.21 12.58 37.10
C ALA A 107 -1.05 13.82 37.44
N THR A 108 -1.95 13.69 38.41
CA THR A 108 -2.67 14.84 38.97
C THR A 108 -1.76 15.53 39.98
N SER A 109 -1.63 16.86 39.87
CA SER A 109 -0.67 17.67 40.65
C SER A 109 -0.92 17.72 42.16
N ASN A 110 -1.84 16.91 42.70
CA ASN A 110 -2.27 16.95 44.10
C ASN A 110 -1.52 15.94 45.00
N ASP A 111 -0.53 15.22 44.46
CA ASP A 111 0.29 14.24 45.18
C ASP A 111 1.67 14.78 45.64
N LYS A 112 1.88 16.11 45.63
CA LYS A 112 3.11 16.72 46.19
C LYS A 112 3.00 16.94 47.70
N GLY A 113 2.75 15.88 48.45
CA GLY A 113 2.51 15.96 49.89
C GLY A 113 2.87 14.69 50.66
N LYS A 114 4.07 14.15 50.44
CA LYS A 114 4.77 13.28 51.38
C LYS A 114 6.26 13.56 51.35
#